data_AF-A0A7J2NQW1-F1
#
_entry.id   AF-A0A7J2NQW1-F1
#
_cell.length_a   1.000
_cell.length_b   1.000
_cell.length_c   1.000
_cell.angle_alpha   90.00
_cell.angle_beta   90.00
_cell.angle_gamma   90.00
#
_symmetry.space_group_name_H-M   'P 1'
#
loop_
_entity.id
_entity.type
_entity.pdbx_description
1 polymer ?
#
loop_
_entity_poly.entity_id
_entity_poly.type
_entity_poly.pdbx_seq_one_letter_code
_entity_poly.pdbx_strand_id
1 'polypeptide(L)' 'MSLSGFQFKMHYRILHKLRKAGAVSKASAVSSGEAELDRQEQMWLDYFAGEFLGRIKKTRDHRYYVKW' A
#
# COMPACT_ATOMS: atom_id res chain seq x y z
N MET A 1 10.98 14.46 -6.88
CA MET A 1 11.13 13.28 -7.75
C MET A 1 9.77 12.97 -8.37
N SER A 2 9.65 12.95 -9.70
CA SER A 2 8.44 12.45 -10.37
C SER A 2 8.53 10.92 -10.47
N LEU A 3 7.42 10.23 -10.23
CA LEU A 3 7.34 8.80 -10.50
C LEU A 3 7.33 8.57 -12.01
N SER A 4 7.92 7.47 -12.46
CA SER A 4 7.61 6.95 -13.79
C SER A 4 6.13 6.55 -13.85
N GLY A 5 5.53 6.56 -15.05
CA GLY A 5 4.13 6.13 -15.22
C GLY A 5 3.86 4.73 -14.66
N PHE A 6 4.86 3.85 -14.71
CA PHE A 6 4.80 2.52 -14.10
C PHE A 6 4.69 2.55 -12.58
N GLN A 7 5.50 3.37 -11.90
CA GLN A 7 5.44 3.49 -10.44
C GLN A 7 4.10 4.10 -9.98
N PHE A 8 3.56 5.07 -10.72
CA PHE A 8 2.21 5.59 -10.45
C PHE A 8 1.14 4.49 -10.56
N LYS A 9 1.19 3.69 -11.63
CA LYS A 9 0.27 2.56 -11.83
C LYS A 9 0.33 1.58 -10.66
N MET A 10 1.54 1.21 -10.21
CA MET A 10 1.71 0.31 -9.07
C MET A 10 1.17 0.90 -7.77
N HIS A 11 1.45 2.18 -7.50
CA HIS A 11 0.95 2.86 -6.31
C HIS A 11 -0.59 2.84 -6.25
N TYR A 12 -1.25 3.17 -7.35
CA TYR A 12 -2.70 3.16 -7.43
C TYR A 12 -3.31 1.76 -7.32
N ARG A 13 -2.69 0.74 -7.91
CA ARG A 13 -3.13 -0.65 -7.77
C ARG A 13 -3.13 -1.10 -6.30
N ILE A 14 -2.03 -0.82 -5.59
CA ILE A 14 -1.89 -1.18 -4.17
C ILE A 14 -2.92 -0.40 -3.33
N LEU A 15 -3.07 0.91 -3.55
CA LEU A 15 -4.08 1.73 -2.87
C LEU A 15 -5.49 1.17 -3.06
N HIS A 16 -5.83 0.78 -4.29
CA HIS A 16 -7.13 0.22 -4.62
C HIS A 16 -7.40 -1.08 -3.85
N LYS A 17 -6.43 -2.00 -3.85
CA LYS A 17 -6.55 -3.29 -3.15
C LYS A 17 -6.65 -3.14 -1.63
N LEU A 18 -5.82 -2.28 -1.03
CA LEU A 18 -5.92 -1.96 0.41
C LEU A 18 -7.30 -1.39 0.76
N ARG A 19 -7.87 -0.51 -0.07
CA ARG A 19 -9.23 0.01 0.15
C ARG A 19 -10.31 -1.04 -0.01
N LYS A 20 -10.19 -1.90 -1.03
CA LYS A 20 -11.12 -3.01 -1.25
C LYS A 20 -11.14 -3.96 -0.05
N ALA A 21 -10.00 -4.15 0.61
CA ALA A 21 -9.87 -4.92 1.84
C ALA A 21 -10.31 -4.14 3.12
N GLY A 22 -10.79 -2.91 2.99
CA GLY A 22 -11.24 -2.09 4.14
C GLY A 22 -10.12 -1.40 4.94
N ALA A 23 -8.89 -1.42 4.44
CA ALA A 23 -7.71 -0.92 5.14
C ALA A 23 -7.58 0.61 5.02
N VAL A 24 -8.53 1.34 5.61
CA VAL A 24 -8.63 2.82 5.56
C VAL A 24 -8.17 3.50 6.86
N SER A 25 -7.70 2.74 7.83
CA SER A 25 -7.22 3.25 9.12
C SER A 25 -6.20 2.30 9.73
N LYS A 26 -5.47 2.77 10.75
CA LYS A 26 -4.54 1.91 11.51
C LYS A 26 -5.25 0.72 12.17
N ALA A 27 -6.49 0.92 12.65
CA ALA A 27 -7.27 -0.11 13.32
C ALA A 27 -7.76 -1.20 12.36
N SER A 28 -7.98 -0.84 11.09
CA SER A 28 -8.38 -1.75 10.02
C SER A 28 -7.21 -2.15 9.11
N ALA A 29 -5.96 -1.98 9.55
CA ALA A 29 -4.81 -2.32 8.74
C ALA A 29 -4.77 -3.82 8.40
N VAL A 30 -4.35 -4.17 7.20
CA VAL A 30 -4.35 -5.55 6.68
C VAL A 30 -2.96 -5.97 6.25
N SER A 31 -2.67 -7.28 6.31
CA SER A 31 -1.48 -7.86 5.70
C SER A 31 -1.52 -7.77 4.18
N SER A 32 -0.38 -7.96 3.52
CA SER A 32 -0.31 -8.03 2.06
C SER A 32 -1.14 -9.19 1.47
N GLY A 33 -1.27 -10.29 2.21
CA GLY A 33 -2.09 -11.44 1.83
C GLY A 33 -3.59 -11.15 1.93
N GLU A 34 -4.03 -10.53 3.02
CA GLU A 34 -5.44 -10.10 3.20
C GLU A 34 -5.87 -9.06 2.14
N ALA A 35 -4.94 -8.24 1.65
CA ALA A 35 -5.17 -7.32 0.55
C ALA A 35 -5.01 -7.96 -0.85
N GLU A 36 -4.78 -9.27 -0.93
CA GLU A 36 -4.59 -10.02 -2.19
C GLU A 36 -3.53 -9.39 -3.10
N LEU A 37 -2.45 -8.85 -2.52
CA LEU A 37 -1.36 -8.25 -3.29
C LEU A 37 -0.57 -9.33 -4.02
N ASP A 38 -0.33 -9.14 -5.32
CA ASP A 38 0.53 -10.03 -6.10
C ASP A 38 2.02 -9.83 -5.75
N ARG A 39 2.89 -10.74 -6.23
CA ARG A 39 4.34 -10.66 -5.92
C ARG A 39 4.95 -9.32 -6.34
N GLN A 40 4.53 -8.78 -7.48
CA GLN A 40 5.06 -7.51 -7.97
C GLN A 40 4.61 -6.36 -7.06
N GLU A 41 3.33 -6.32 -6.71
CA GLU A 41 2.75 -5.34 -5.79
C GLU A 41 3.42 -5.39 -4.41
N GLN A 42 3.69 -6.59 -3.87
CA GLN A 42 4.40 -6.76 -2.60
C GLN A 42 5.81 -6.19 -2.63
N MET A 43 6.56 -6.37 -3.72
CA MET A 43 7.91 -5.80 -3.86
C MET A 43 7.90 -4.26 -3.82
N TRP A 44 6.85 -3.63 -4.33
CA TRP A 44 6.69 -2.18 -4.32
C TRP A 44 6.10 -1.63 -3.02
N LEU A 45 5.46 -2.48 -2.21
CA LEU A 45 4.71 -2.07 -1.03
C LEU A 45 5.61 -1.39 0.00
N ASP A 46 6.77 -1.97 0.31
CA ASP A 46 7.72 -1.39 1.25
C ASP A 46 8.28 -0.05 0.76
N TYR A 47 8.54 0.06 -0.55
CA TYR A 47 8.97 1.31 -1.18
C TYR A 47 7.93 2.43 -1.00
N PHE A 48 6.64 2.12 -1.17
CA PHE A 48 5.58 3.12 -1.01
C PHE A 48 5.20 3.39 0.46
N ALA A 49 5.33 2.42 1.34
CA ALA A 49 5.03 2.59 2.76
C ALA A 49 6.09 3.42 3.51
N GLY A 50 7.32 3.45 2.98
CA GLY A 50 8.48 4.06 3.63
C GLY A 50 8.41 5.58 3.77
N GLU A 51 7.96 6.31 2.75
CA GLU A 51 7.93 7.79 2.78
C GLU A 51 7.28 8.42 1.53
N PHE A 52 7.19 7.68 0.43
CA PHE A 52 6.82 8.23 -0.87
C PHE A 52 5.29 8.30 -1.06
N LEU A 53 4.77 9.52 -1.32
CA LEU A 53 3.34 9.90 -1.38
C LEU A 53 2.56 9.81 -0.06
N GLY A 54 3.09 9.17 0.98
CA GLY A 54 2.56 9.19 2.35
C GLY A 54 1.18 8.56 2.56
N ARG A 55 0.50 8.11 1.49
CA ARG A 55 -0.85 7.58 1.52
C ARG A 55 -0.93 6.14 2.00
N ILE A 56 0.13 5.36 1.84
CA ILE A 56 0.21 3.99 2.36
C ILE A 56 1.05 4.06 3.64
N LYS A 57 0.52 3.54 4.74
CA LYS A 57 1.18 3.50 6.03
C LYS A 57 1.37 2.05 6.46
N LYS A 58 2.50 1.78 7.10
CA LYS A 58 2.87 0.48 7.67
C LYS A 58 2.82 0.53 9.19
N THR A 59 2.25 -0.49 9.79
CA THR A 59 2.25 -0.70 11.25
C THR A 59 3.49 -1.48 11.68
N ARG A 60 3.74 -1.58 12.98
CA ARG A 60 4.90 -2.32 13.52
C ARG A 60 4.83 -3.83 13.23
N ASP A 61 3.63 -4.37 13.12
CA ASP A 61 3.32 -5.77 12.81
C ASP A 61 3.20 -6.05 11.30
N HIS A 62 3.80 -5.20 10.45
CA HIS A 62 3.82 -5.39 8.99
C HIS A 62 2.42 -5.45 8.34
N ARG A 63 1.46 -4.68 8.87
CA ARG A 63 0.15 -4.45 8.26
C ARG A 63 0.11 -3.06 7.63
N TYR A 64 -0.77 -2.89 6.66
CA TYR A 64 -0.82 -1.73 5.79
C TYR A 64 -2.21 -1.13 5.77
N TYR A 65 -2.28 0.19 5.68
CA TYR A 65 -3.52 0.93 5.53
C TYR A 65 -3.31 2.21 4.73
N VAL A 66 -4.41 2.74 4.22
CA VAL A 66 -4.46 3.99 3.49
C VAL A 66 -4.79 5.14 4.44
N LYS A 67 -3.99 6.21 4.41
CA LYS A 67 -4.21 7.47 5.13
C LYS A 67 -4.30 8.62 4.14
N TRP A 68 -5.30 9.48 4.30
CA TRP A 68 -5.46 10.70 3.52
C TRP A 68 -4.84 11.90 4.24
#